data_AF-A0A952L1C0-F1
#
_entry.id   AF-A0A952L1C0-F1
#
_cell.length_a   1.000
_cell.length_b   1.000
_cell.length_c   1.000
_cell.angle_alpha   90.00
_cell.angle_beta   90.00
_cell.angle_gamma   90.00
#
_symmetry.space_group_name_H-M   'P 1'
#
loop_
_entity.id
_entity.type
_entity.pdbx_description
1 polymer ?
#
loop_
_entity_poly.entity_id
_entity_poly.type
_entity_poly.pdbx_seq_one_letter_code
_entity_poly.pdbx_strand_id
1 'polypeptide(L)'
;MGILRETSAAALEWQRLREQIARLTGSAAGRDRILALEPSIDPAWIAQQQDCIAEVRLYLASGAAFYFTAVFAPGPMLEKARIPGAALEPAELLRVLALAELMEEWRAVAQQEEPWKAIAGISLPVTQSYLAP
;
A
#
# COMPACT_ATOMS: atom_id res chain seq x y z
N MET A 1 -10.26 38.51 -1.19
CA MET A 1 -10.73 37.22 -0.63
C MET A 1 -11.55 36.54 -1.72
N GLY A 2 -10.88 35.75 -2.58
CA GLY A 2 -11.48 35.16 -3.78
C GLY A 2 -12.07 33.80 -3.47
N ILE A 3 -13.36 33.61 -3.75
CA ILE A 3 -14.07 32.36 -3.54
C ILE A 3 -13.78 31.44 -4.73
N LEU A 4 -13.18 30.27 -4.49
CA LEU A 4 -13.11 29.20 -5.49
C LEU A 4 -14.53 28.66 -5.70
N ARG A 5 -15.12 28.97 -6.86
CA ARG A 5 -16.41 28.44 -7.29
C ARG A 5 -16.14 27.31 -8.28
N GLU A 6 -16.54 26.11 -7.89
CA GLU A 6 -16.38 24.83 -8.58
C GLU A 6 -14.97 24.23 -8.66
N THR A 7 -14.67 23.37 -7.69
CA THR A 7 -13.68 22.31 -7.84
C THR A 7 -14.44 20.98 -8.00
N SER A 8 -15.23 20.81 -9.06
CA SER A 8 -15.91 19.53 -9.26
C SER A 8 -14.89 18.48 -9.68
N ALA A 9 -14.93 17.29 -9.06
CA ALA A 9 -14.03 16.19 -9.39
C ALA A 9 -14.10 15.82 -10.89
N ALA A 10 -15.26 16.05 -11.52
CA ALA A 10 -15.44 15.90 -12.96
C ALA A 10 -14.68 16.96 -13.77
N ALA A 11 -14.72 18.23 -13.38
CA ALA A 11 -13.97 19.30 -14.06
C ALA A 11 -12.45 19.14 -13.93
N LEU A 12 -11.99 18.50 -12.85
CA LEU A 12 -10.58 18.15 -12.65
C LEU A 12 -10.17 16.82 -13.30
N GLU A 13 -11.07 16.16 -14.02
CA GLU A 13 -10.87 14.81 -14.56
C GLU A 13 -10.32 13.81 -13.51
N TRP A 14 -10.74 13.94 -12.26
CA TRP A 14 -10.19 13.17 -11.12
C TRP A 14 -10.21 11.66 -11.39
N GLN A 15 -11.32 11.17 -11.93
CA GLN A 15 -11.46 9.76 -12.30
C GLN A 15 -10.37 9.31 -13.28
N ARG A 16 -10.12 10.10 -14.33
CA ARG A 16 -9.11 9.80 -15.34
C ARG A 16 -7.71 9.82 -14.76
N LEU A 17 -7.41 10.78 -13.87
CA LEU A 17 -6.13 10.85 -13.17
C LEU A 17 -5.89 9.59 -12.32
N ARG A 18 -6.90 9.17 -11.53
CA ARG A 18 -6.81 7.91 -10.75
C ARG A 18 -6.55 6.72 -11.65
N GLU A 19 -7.26 6.60 -12.76
CA GLU A 19 -7.07 5.50 -13.71
C GLU A 19 -5.67 5.50 -14.34
N GLN A 20 -5.10 6.67 -14.60
CA GLN A 20 -3.73 6.80 -15.10
C GLN A 20 -2.71 6.33 -14.05
N ILE A 21 -2.82 6.80 -12.81
CA ILE A 21 -1.91 6.41 -11.73
C ILE A 21 -2.07 4.93 -11.38
N ALA A 22 -3.29 4.41 -11.39
CA ALA A 22 -3.60 3.01 -11.09
C ALA A 22 -2.97 2.02 -12.09
N ARG A 23 -2.51 2.47 -13.26
CA ARG A 23 -1.74 1.63 -14.20
C ARG A 23 -0.24 1.57 -13.87
N LEU A 24 0.25 2.48 -13.03
CA LEU A 24 1.64 2.54 -12.60
C LEU A 24 1.90 1.74 -11.32
N THR A 25 0.85 1.22 -10.68
CA THR A 25 0.98 0.44 -9.44
C THR A 25 1.52 -0.95 -9.74
N GLY A 26 2.51 -1.40 -8.97
CA GLY A 26 3.11 -2.74 -9.11
C GLY A 26 2.27 -3.90 -8.56
N SER A 27 1.06 -3.63 -8.04
CA SER A 27 0.21 -4.65 -7.41
C SER A 27 -1.28 -4.37 -7.60
N ALA A 28 -2.09 -5.43 -7.57
CA ALA A 28 -3.54 -5.31 -7.63
C ALA A 28 -4.11 -4.53 -6.42
N ALA A 29 -3.57 -4.78 -5.22
CA ALA A 29 -3.96 -4.05 -4.02
C ALA A 29 -3.62 -2.54 -4.11
N GLY A 30 -2.46 -2.20 -4.69
CA GLY A 30 -2.08 -0.81 -4.94
C GLY A 30 -3.02 -0.14 -5.95
N ARG A 31 -3.35 -0.84 -7.03
CA ARG A 31 -4.33 -0.39 -8.04
C ARG A 31 -5.68 -0.07 -7.41
N ASP A 32 -6.23 -1.00 -6.62
CA ASP A 32 -7.53 -0.84 -5.97
C ASP A 32 -7.52 0.34 -5.00
N ARG A 33 -6.42 0.52 -4.25
CA ARG A 33 -6.24 1.64 -3.34
C ARG A 33 -6.22 2.99 -4.06
N ILE A 34 -5.54 3.10 -5.21
CA ILE A 34 -5.55 4.32 -6.03
C ILE A 34 -6.94 4.62 -6.57
N LEU A 35 -7.67 3.60 -7.06
CA LEU A 35 -9.01 3.79 -7.60
C LEU A 35 -10.04 4.21 -6.55
N ALA A 36 -9.80 3.89 -5.27
CA ALA A 36 -10.65 4.29 -4.15
C ALA A 36 -10.29 5.67 -3.54
N LEU A 37 -9.23 6.35 -4.00
CA LEU A 37 -8.83 7.65 -3.44
C LEU A 37 -9.86 8.73 -3.73
N GLU A 38 -10.40 9.38 -2.71
CA GLU A 38 -11.21 10.57 -2.86
C GLU A 38 -10.37 11.84 -2.64
N PRO A 39 -10.68 12.97 -3.30
CA PRO A 39 -10.00 14.23 -3.05
C PRO A 39 -10.15 14.63 -1.57
N SER A 40 -9.05 15.03 -0.94
CA SER A 40 -9.05 15.46 0.46
C SER A 40 -8.79 16.96 0.56
N ILE A 41 -9.47 17.60 1.51
CA ILE A 41 -9.20 18.97 1.95
C ILE A 41 -8.60 19.01 3.37
N ASP A 42 -8.38 17.84 3.98
CA ASP A 42 -7.79 17.73 5.32
C ASP A 42 -6.30 18.06 5.25
N PRO A 43 -5.85 19.19 5.82
CA PRO A 43 -4.46 19.60 5.74
C PRO A 43 -3.52 18.62 6.47
N ALA A 44 -3.97 17.94 7.53
CA ALA A 44 -3.15 16.97 8.25
C ALA A 44 -2.90 15.72 7.39
N TRP A 45 -3.95 15.22 6.73
CA TRP A 45 -3.82 14.11 5.79
C TRP A 45 -2.91 14.48 4.61
N ILE A 46 -3.10 15.66 4.02
CA ILE A 46 -2.28 16.13 2.89
C ILE A 46 -0.80 16.21 3.29
N ALA A 47 -0.49 16.82 4.43
CA ALA A 47 0.88 16.92 4.94
C ALA A 47 1.50 15.52 5.14
N GLN A 48 0.78 14.59 5.76
CA GLN A 48 1.24 13.22 5.94
C GLN A 48 1.56 12.51 4.62
N GLN A 49 0.72 12.68 3.58
CA GLN A 49 1.00 12.10 2.27
C GLN A 49 2.22 12.75 1.60
N GLN A 50 2.39 14.06 1.74
CA GLN A 50 3.54 14.78 1.19
C GLN A 50 4.85 14.35 1.84
N ASP A 51 4.88 14.24 3.17
CA ASP A 51 6.03 13.77 3.94
C ASP A 51 6.40 12.34 3.53
N CYS A 52 5.41 11.45 3.45
CA CYS A 52 5.61 10.07 3.00
C CYS A 52 6.20 10.01 1.58
N ILE A 53 5.69 10.82 0.64
CA ILE A 53 6.20 10.85 -0.74
C ILE A 53 7.62 11.39 -0.78
N ALA A 54 7.95 12.41 0.02
CA ALA A 54 9.29 12.96 0.11
C ALA A 54 10.30 11.92 0.60
N GLU A 55 9.96 11.18 1.66
CA GLU A 55 10.79 10.08 2.17
C GLU A 55 10.94 8.95 1.15
N VAL A 56 9.85 8.50 0.51
CA VAL A 56 9.91 7.46 -0.53
C VAL A 56 10.83 7.87 -1.68
N ARG A 57 10.82 9.14 -2.08
CA ARG A 57 11.74 9.64 -3.13
C ARG A 57 13.19 9.55 -2.70
N LEU A 58 13.50 9.92 -1.46
CA LEU A 58 14.85 9.81 -0.91
C LEU A 58 15.29 8.34 -0.78
N TYR A 59 14.38 7.46 -0.35
CA TYR A 59 14.62 6.02 -0.29
C TYR A 59 15.00 5.45 -1.66
N LEU A 60 14.20 5.74 -2.69
CA LEU A 60 14.48 5.30 -4.06
C LEU A 60 15.76 5.93 -4.63
N ALA A 61 16.05 7.19 -4.31
CA ALA A 61 17.27 7.87 -4.74
C ALA A 61 18.56 7.25 -4.15
N SER A 62 18.46 6.56 -3.00
CA SER A 62 19.59 5.81 -2.42
C SER A 62 19.96 4.54 -3.20
N GLY A 63 19.17 4.17 -4.21
CA GLY A 63 19.29 2.90 -4.94
C GLY A 63 18.47 1.76 -4.33
N ALA A 64 17.76 2.02 -3.23
CA ALA A 64 16.83 1.07 -2.65
C ALA A 64 15.56 0.93 -3.52
N ALA A 65 14.85 -0.19 -3.36
CA ALA A 65 13.67 -0.51 -4.16
C ALA A 65 12.61 -1.21 -3.31
N PHE A 66 11.35 -1.11 -3.76
CA PHE A 66 10.24 -1.84 -3.18
C PHE A 66 9.74 -2.91 -4.15
N TYR A 67 9.58 -4.14 -3.65
CA TYR A 67 9.15 -5.29 -4.46
C TYR A 67 7.68 -5.66 -4.17
N PHE A 68 6.75 -4.78 -4.51
CA PHE A 68 5.32 -5.03 -4.21
C PHE A 68 4.61 -5.99 -5.18
N THR A 69 5.32 -6.66 -6.08
CA THR A 69 4.72 -7.53 -7.13
C THR A 69 3.99 -8.74 -6.56
N ALA A 70 4.38 -9.20 -5.36
CA ALA A 70 3.72 -10.29 -4.65
C ALA A 70 2.54 -9.85 -3.77
N VAL A 71 2.19 -8.56 -3.72
CA VAL A 71 1.05 -8.08 -2.92
C VAL A 71 -0.26 -8.39 -3.63
N PHE A 72 -1.06 -9.28 -3.04
CA PHE A 72 -2.45 -9.56 -3.44
C PHE A 72 -3.36 -9.57 -2.21
N ALA A 73 -4.67 -9.65 -2.42
CA ALA A 73 -5.64 -9.84 -1.34
C ALA A 73 -5.71 -11.33 -0.94
N PRO A 74 -5.16 -11.77 0.20
CA PRO A 74 -5.13 -13.19 0.57
C PRO A 74 -6.44 -13.68 1.19
N GLY A 75 -7.39 -12.79 1.47
CA GLY A 75 -8.65 -13.09 2.16
C GLY A 75 -9.34 -14.37 1.66
N PRO A 76 -9.60 -14.54 0.36
CA PRO A 76 -10.23 -15.75 -0.17
C PRO A 76 -9.46 -17.05 0.14
N MET A 77 -8.12 -17.02 0.12
CA MET A 77 -7.28 -18.17 0.45
C MET A 77 -7.32 -18.46 1.95
N LEU A 78 -7.31 -17.41 2.79
CA LEU A 78 -7.42 -17.56 4.25
C LEU A 78 -8.78 -18.12 4.65
N GLU A 79 -9.86 -17.69 3.99
CA GLU A 79 -11.19 -18.27 4.21
C GLU A 79 -11.23 -19.74 3.78
N LYS A 80 -10.67 -20.09 2.61
CA LYS A 80 -10.56 -21.49 2.16
C LYS A 80 -9.81 -22.35 3.17
N ALA A 81 -8.70 -21.85 3.72
CA ALA A 81 -7.88 -22.56 4.70
C ALA A 81 -8.60 -22.81 6.04
N ARG A 82 -9.66 -22.04 6.37
CA ARG A 82 -10.47 -22.23 7.59
C ARG A 82 -11.55 -23.31 7.44
N ILE A 83 -11.85 -23.76 6.22
CA ILE A 83 -12.88 -24.77 5.97
C ILE A 83 -12.31 -26.16 6.31
N PRO A 84 -12.93 -26.92 7.25
CA PRO A 84 -12.47 -28.25 7.58
C PRO A 84 -12.43 -29.17 6.35
N GLY A 85 -11.29 -29.82 6.12
CA GLY A 85 -11.08 -30.72 4.98
C GLY A 85 -10.79 -30.04 3.64
N ALA A 86 -10.82 -28.70 3.56
CA ALA A 86 -10.34 -27.98 2.40
C ALA A 86 -8.81 -27.83 2.47
N ALA A 87 -8.14 -28.01 1.35
CA ALA A 87 -6.70 -27.79 1.22
C ALA A 87 -6.44 -26.63 0.25
N LEU A 88 -5.47 -25.78 0.58
CA LEU A 88 -4.90 -24.87 -0.39
C LEU A 88 -4.14 -25.68 -1.45
N GLU A 89 -4.34 -25.34 -2.71
CA GLU A 89 -3.61 -25.93 -3.81
C GLU A 89 -2.13 -25.55 -3.70
N PRO A 90 -1.20 -26.35 -4.26
CA PRO A 90 0.23 -26.02 -4.25
C PRO A 90 0.54 -24.60 -4.74
N ALA A 91 -0.16 -24.12 -5.77
CA ALA A 91 0.01 -22.77 -6.28
C ALA A 91 -0.50 -21.68 -5.31
N GLU A 92 -1.55 -21.96 -4.54
CA GLU A 92 -2.07 -21.04 -3.52
C GLU A 92 -1.11 -20.95 -2.34
N LEU A 93 -0.53 -22.10 -1.91
CA LEU A 93 0.50 -22.15 -0.88
C LEU A 93 1.74 -21.33 -1.27
N LEU A 94 2.24 -21.50 -2.50
CA LEU A 94 3.38 -20.74 -3.00
C LEU A 94 3.09 -19.23 -3.04
N ARG A 95 1.86 -18.83 -3.36
CA ARG A 95 1.46 -17.41 -3.32
C ARG A 95 1.44 -16.85 -1.90
N VAL A 96 0.91 -17.61 -0.94
CA VAL A 96 0.94 -17.20 0.48
C VAL A 96 2.38 -17.10 1.00
N LEU A 97 3.25 -18.04 0.62
CA LEU A 97 4.67 -17.99 0.96
C LEU A 97 5.35 -16.73 0.42
N ALA A 98 5.17 -16.43 -0.88
CA ALA A 98 5.74 -15.23 -1.49
C ALA A 98 5.26 -13.93 -0.82
N LEU A 99 4.01 -13.89 -0.36
CA LEU A 99 3.48 -12.76 0.41
C LEU A 99 4.14 -12.66 1.80
N ALA A 100 4.37 -13.78 2.47
CA ALA A 100 5.04 -13.81 3.77
C ALA A 100 6.52 -13.37 3.68
N GLU A 101 7.24 -13.81 2.65
CA GLU A 101 8.62 -13.39 2.37
C GLU A 101 8.69 -11.88 2.13
N LEU A 102 7.77 -11.33 1.31
CA LEU A 102 7.67 -9.91 1.08
C LEU A 102 7.39 -9.12 2.38
N MET A 103 6.58 -9.65 3.29
CA MET A 103 6.30 -9.00 4.57
C MET A 103 7.54 -8.95 5.47
N GLU A 104 8.39 -9.98 5.46
CA GLU A 104 9.67 -9.95 6.18
C GLU A 104 10.65 -8.93 5.59
N GLU A 105 10.78 -8.88 4.26
CA GLU A 105 11.60 -7.87 3.58
C GLU A 105 11.12 -6.45 3.92
N TRP A 106 9.81 -6.22 3.89
CA TRP A 106 9.21 -4.94 4.23
C TRP A 106 9.45 -4.57 5.69
N ARG A 107 9.35 -5.54 6.61
CA ARG A 107 9.61 -5.33 8.04
C ARG A 107 11.05 -4.91 8.28
N ALA A 108 12.02 -5.49 7.56
CA ALA A 108 13.42 -5.10 7.67
C ALA A 108 13.66 -3.63 7.28
N VAL A 109 12.96 -3.14 6.24
CA VAL A 109 13.00 -1.72 5.86
C VAL A 109 12.34 -0.84 6.92
N ALA A 110 11.17 -1.25 7.41
CA ALA A 110 10.38 -0.49 8.37
C ALA A 110 11.04 -0.39 9.77
N GLN A 111 11.92 -1.33 10.13
CA GLN A 111 12.68 -1.31 11.38
C GLN A 111 13.89 -0.36 11.35
N GLN A 112 14.23 0.22 10.20
CA GLN A 112 15.23 1.27 10.11
C GLN A 112 14.62 2.59 10.61
N GLU A 113 14.74 2.86 11.92
CA GLU A 113 14.08 4.00 12.60
C GLU A 113 14.45 5.38 12.01
N GLU A 114 15.63 5.53 11.42
CA GLU A 114 16.03 6.72 10.67
C GLU A 114 16.69 6.33 9.34
N PRO A 115 16.45 7.07 8.23
CA PRO A 115 15.67 8.33 8.12
C PRO A 115 14.19 8.18 7.70
N TRP A 116 13.58 6.99 7.80
CA TRP A 116 12.30 6.67 7.13
C TRP A 116 11.06 6.69 8.04
N LYS A 117 10.81 7.80 8.74
CA LYS A 117 9.75 7.90 9.77
C LYS A 117 8.34 7.71 9.22
N ALA A 118 8.01 8.34 8.09
CA ALA A 118 6.73 8.19 7.43
C ALA A 118 6.56 6.77 6.85
N ILE A 119 7.62 6.18 6.30
CA ILE A 119 7.60 4.77 5.84
C ILE A 119 7.37 3.82 7.03
N ALA A 120 8.03 4.03 8.17
CA ALA A 120 7.80 3.26 9.38
C ALA A 120 6.34 3.41 9.87
N GLY A 121 5.78 4.62 9.80
CA GLY A 121 4.38 4.91 10.15
C GLY A 121 3.37 4.12 9.31
N ILE A 122 3.52 4.09 7.98
CA ILE A 122 2.62 3.30 7.12
C ILE A 122 2.85 1.78 7.26
N SER A 123 4.00 1.38 7.80
CA SER A 123 4.38 -0.02 7.98
C SER A 123 3.89 -0.63 9.30
N LEU A 124 3.35 0.18 10.21
CA LEU A 124 2.87 -0.26 11.53
C LEU A 124 2.03 -1.55 11.50
N PRO A 125 1.07 -1.73 10.59
CA PRO A 125 0.27 -2.95 10.56
C PRO A 125 1.07 -4.23 10.23
N VAL A 126 2.24 -4.13 9.60
CA VAL A 126 3.09 -5.27 9.19
C VAL A 126 4.25 -5.49 10.18
N THR A 127 4.66 -4.45 10.89
CA THR A 127 5.68 -4.51 11.94
C THR A 127 5.11 -4.97 13.28
N GLN A 128 3.80 -4.82 13.52
CA GLN A 128 3.12 -5.43 14.65
C GLN A 128 3.16 -6.96 14.51
N SER A 129 3.74 -7.65 15.50
CA SER A 129 3.69 -9.11 15.55
C SER A 129 2.25 -9.57 15.72
N TYR A 130 1.71 -10.25 14.71
CA TYR A 130 0.42 -10.95 14.82
C TYR A 130 0.49 -12.22 15.68
N LEU A 131 1.68 -12.60 16.14
CA LEU A 131 1.91 -13.67 17.11
C LEU A 131 1.88 -13.07 18.54
N ALA A 132 0.71 -12.67 18.99
CA ALA A 132 0.38 -12.77 20.40
C ALA A 132 -0.30 -14.13 20.62
N PRO A 133 0.00 -14.85 21.71
CA PRO A 133 -0.54 -16.19 21.98
C PRO A 133 -2.08 -16.22 22.09
#